data_AF-A0AA37L2Z6-F1
#
_entry.id   AF-A0AA37L2Z6-F1
#
_cell.length_a   1.000
_cell.length_b   1.000
_cell.length_c   1.000
_cell.angle_alpha   90.00
_cell.angle_beta   90.00
_cell.angle_gamma   90.00
#
_symmetry.space_group_name_H-M   'P 1'
#
loop_
_entity.id
_entity.type
_entity.pdbx_description
1 polymer ?
#
loop_
_entity_poly.entity_id
_entity_poly.type
_entity_poly.pdbx_seq_one_letter_code
_entity_poly.pdbx_strand_id
1 'polypeptide(L)'
;MATLTVPQEGKKRQRVSLACLACRQRRMRARIRNLEAQVVSLGSQPTSTLNPNTEEAGQDESTDDEDQGPLSDLTGLVGRLNVIDDGQLHYFGSQSSYNLVREPLREADPHKPSLKVQRQGLAAAAQLGKLVTVSDELQDHLLELYWRWQNPWNYVIHKSAFLKSFRGEDDGKYCSPLLLCSIFAIAARYSDRLELRSVVDDPSTAGDAFSEHAKILLLYESEAPTITTVQSACLMALRIMSDGKEALGWLYSGEFC
;
A
#
# COMPACT_ATOMS: atom_id res chain seq x y z
N MET A 1 53.77 -30.39 -14.94
CA MET A 1 53.80 -29.96 -13.54
C MET A 1 53.58 -28.46 -13.48
N ALA A 2 52.38 -28.02 -13.13
CA ALA A 2 52.12 -26.71 -12.51
C ALA A 2 50.74 -26.82 -11.85
N THR A 3 50.75 -26.67 -10.52
CA THR A 3 49.65 -26.93 -9.59
C THR A 3 48.86 -25.65 -9.32
N LEU A 4 47.55 -25.83 -9.13
CA LEU A 4 46.52 -24.86 -8.67
C LEU A 4 46.98 -23.80 -7.66
N THR A 5 46.41 -22.59 -7.72
CA THR A 5 45.50 -22.07 -6.66
C THR A 5 44.85 -20.72 -7.02
N VAL A 6 43.54 -20.65 -6.76
CA VAL A 6 42.67 -19.46 -6.81
C VAL A 6 42.76 -18.70 -5.47
N PRO A 7 42.78 -17.35 -5.42
CA PRO A 7 42.54 -16.63 -4.19
C PRO A 7 41.07 -16.21 -4.04
N GLN A 8 40.58 -16.44 -2.82
CA GLN A 8 39.21 -16.31 -2.30
C GLN A 8 38.80 -14.86 -1.96
N GLU A 9 37.49 -14.61 -2.07
CA GLU A 9 36.80 -13.37 -1.70
C GLU A 9 36.97 -12.97 -0.22
N GLY A 10 37.30 -11.70 0.03
CA GLY A 10 37.33 -11.08 1.36
C GLY A 10 36.03 -10.35 1.71
N LYS A 11 35.15 -11.03 2.46
CA LYS A 11 33.88 -10.49 3.00
C LYS A 11 34.13 -9.45 4.10
N LYS A 12 33.94 -8.14 3.82
CA LYS A 12 33.99 -7.07 4.85
C LYS A 12 32.76 -7.13 5.75
N ARG A 13 32.88 -7.72 6.94
CA ARG A 13 31.88 -7.64 8.02
C ARG A 13 31.99 -6.30 8.75
N GLN A 14 30.94 -5.48 8.66
CA GLN A 14 30.81 -4.21 9.36
C GLN A 14 30.54 -4.46 10.86
N ARG A 15 31.59 -4.36 11.68
CA ARG A 15 31.47 -4.41 13.15
C ARG A 15 30.92 -3.07 13.65
N VAL A 16 29.61 -2.97 13.82
CA VAL A 16 29.01 -1.88 14.61
C VAL A 16 29.43 -2.09 16.07
N SER A 17 30.15 -1.12 16.65
CA SER A 17 30.65 -1.18 18.03
C SER A 17 29.49 -1.36 19.02
N LEU A 18 29.57 -2.37 19.89
CA LEU A 18 28.60 -2.65 20.97
C LEU A 18 28.32 -1.41 21.85
N ALA A 19 29.27 -0.48 21.95
CA ALA A 19 29.09 0.77 22.67
C ALA A 19 27.99 1.66 22.06
N CYS A 20 27.83 1.64 20.72
CA CYS A 20 26.85 2.46 20.01
C CYS A 20 25.42 1.91 20.19
N LEU A 21 25.26 0.59 20.24
CA LEU A 21 23.97 -0.06 20.53
C LEU A 21 23.54 0.18 21.98
N ALA A 22 24.46 0.06 22.94
CA ALA A 22 24.18 0.32 24.35
C ALA A 22 23.85 1.79 24.64
N CYS A 23 24.45 2.74 23.90
CA CYS A 23 24.12 4.16 23.99
C CYS A 23 22.73 4.44 23.42
N ARG A 24 22.41 3.86 22.25
CA ARG A 24 21.08 3.98 21.62
C ARG A 24 19.96 3.40 22.50
N GLN A 25 20.21 2.25 23.12
CA GLN A 25 19.26 1.60 24.03
C GLN A 25 19.04 2.40 25.32
N ARG A 26 20.10 3.01 25.88
CA ARG A 26 19.98 3.91 27.04
C ARG A 26 19.20 5.18 26.71
N ARG A 27 19.46 5.78 25.53
CA ARG A 27 18.73 6.97 25.06
C ARG A 27 17.24 6.69 24.88
N MET A 28 16.88 5.56 24.28
CA MET A 28 15.47 5.13 24.15
C MET A 28 14.80 4.92 25.51
N ARG A 29 15.44 4.19 26.43
CA ARG A 29 14.88 3.92 27.77
C ARG A 29 14.71 5.20 28.62
N ALA A 30 15.55 6.21 28.43
CA ALA A 30 15.39 7.50 29.09
C ALA A 30 14.22 8.30 28.52
N ARG A 31 14.02 8.25 27.19
CA ARG A 31 12.90 8.90 26.49
C ARG A 31 11.56 8.29 26.92
N ILE A 32 11.48 6.96 27.04
CA ILE A 32 10.28 6.24 27.51
C ILE A 32 9.90 6.70 28.92
N ARG A 33 10.84 6.71 29.87
CA ARG A 33 10.57 7.17 31.24
C ARG A 33 10.12 8.63 31.33
N ASN A 34 10.66 9.50 30.47
CA ASN A 34 10.25 10.90 30.44
C ASN A 34 8.81 11.07 29.90
N LEU A 35 8.46 10.30 28.86
CA LEU A 35 7.11 10.29 28.29
C LEU A 35 6.09 9.68 29.26
N GLU A 36 6.44 8.59 29.95
CA GLU A 36 5.62 8.00 31.00
C GLU A 36 5.32 9.01 32.12
N ALA A 37 6.32 9.80 32.53
CA ALA A 37 6.12 10.85 33.53
C ALA A 37 5.20 11.99 33.04
N GLN A 38 5.30 12.38 31.76
CA GLN A 38 4.42 13.39 31.17
C GLN A 38 2.96 12.91 31.07
N VAL A 39 2.74 11.65 30.68
CA VAL A 39 1.40 11.05 30.62
C VAL A 39 0.77 10.97 32.01
N VAL A 40 1.54 10.63 33.04
CA VAL A 40 1.08 10.65 34.43
C VAL A 40 0.72 12.09 34.88
N SER A 41 1.48 13.11 34.47
CA SER A 41 1.14 14.50 34.78
C SER A 41 -0.13 14.99 34.05
N LEU A 42 -0.37 14.52 32.82
CA LEU A 42 -1.54 14.89 32.01
C LEU A 42 -2.80 14.16 32.48
N GLY A 43 -2.66 12.93 33.01
CA GLY A 43 -3.76 12.17 33.62
C GLY A 43 -4.24 12.72 34.97
N SER A 44 -3.56 13.73 35.52
CA SER A 44 -3.87 14.35 36.82
C SER A 44 -4.69 15.64 36.72
N GLN A 45 -5.06 16.11 35.51
CA GLN A 45 -5.91 17.29 35.38
C GLN A 45 -7.40 16.90 35.45
N PRO A 46 -8.18 17.46 36.40
CA PRO A 46 -9.62 17.25 36.44
C PRO A 46 -10.28 17.89 35.21
N THR A 47 -11.08 17.10 34.51
CA THR A 47 -11.96 17.52 33.41
C THR A 47 -12.93 18.61 33.89
N SER A 48 -12.69 19.86 33.50
CA SER A 48 -13.68 20.93 33.61
C SER A 48 -14.76 20.71 32.54
N THR A 49 -15.88 20.18 32.98
CA THR A 49 -17.18 20.20 32.31
C THR A 49 -17.54 21.60 31.81
N LEU A 50 -17.88 21.75 30.54
CA LEU A 50 -18.60 22.90 30.00
C LEU A 50 -19.94 22.43 29.42
N ASN A 51 -21.01 22.94 30.03
CA ASN A 51 -22.41 22.69 29.72
C ASN A 51 -22.81 23.20 28.32
N PRO A 52 -23.83 22.60 27.69
CA PRO A 52 -24.44 23.09 26.46
C PRO A 52 -25.47 24.19 26.77
N ASN A 53 -25.52 25.19 25.90
CA ASN A 53 -26.59 26.18 25.64
C ASN A 53 -26.11 27.62 25.75
N THR A 54 -25.86 28.25 24.60
CA THR A 54 -26.37 29.60 24.29
C THR A 54 -26.51 29.71 22.77
N GLU A 55 -27.67 30.19 22.36
CA GLU A 55 -28.18 30.32 21.00
C GLU A 55 -27.54 31.51 20.23
N GLU A 56 -27.52 31.35 18.91
CA GLU A 56 -27.60 32.35 17.82
C GLU A 56 -26.85 33.69 17.92
N ALA A 57 -25.93 33.91 16.97
CA ALA A 57 -26.02 35.02 16.01
C ALA A 57 -24.97 34.84 14.90
N GLY A 58 -25.41 34.87 13.65
CA GLY A 58 -24.52 34.92 12.50
C GLY A 58 -23.84 36.28 12.36
N GLN A 59 -22.60 36.26 11.90
CA GLN A 59 -21.96 37.35 11.15
C GLN A 59 -20.72 36.79 10.44
N ASP A 60 -20.79 36.82 9.10
CA ASP A 60 -19.62 36.76 8.22
C ASP A 60 -18.69 37.93 8.57
N GLU A 61 -17.51 37.63 9.12
CA GLU A 61 -16.31 38.43 8.85
C GLU A 61 -15.11 37.48 8.76
N SER A 62 -14.46 37.53 7.60
CA SER A 62 -13.15 36.94 7.35
C SER A 62 -12.14 37.64 8.26
N THR A 63 -11.76 36.96 9.33
CA THR A 63 -10.57 37.28 10.11
C THR A 63 -9.63 36.10 9.98
N ASP A 64 -8.58 36.30 9.19
CA ASP A 64 -7.36 35.50 9.19
C ASP A 64 -6.71 35.62 10.57
N ASP A 65 -7.23 34.90 11.56
CA ASP A 65 -6.50 34.63 12.79
C ASP A 65 -5.79 33.29 12.60
N GLU A 66 -4.50 33.41 12.27
CA GLU A 66 -3.55 32.32 12.29
C GLU A 66 -3.63 31.61 13.65
N ASP A 67 -4.25 30.44 13.66
CA ASP A 67 -4.19 29.50 14.78
C ASP A 67 -2.77 28.88 14.77
N GLN A 68 -1.75 29.71 15.05
CA GLN A 68 -0.37 29.29 15.34
C GLN A 68 -0.31 28.66 16.73
N GLY A 69 -1.09 27.60 16.93
CA GLY A 69 -1.00 26.77 18.11
C GLY A 69 0.30 25.97 18.09
N PRO A 70 0.87 25.58 19.25
CA PRO A 70 2.04 24.69 19.32
C PRO A 70 1.86 23.37 18.55
N LEU A 71 0.61 23.01 18.26
CA LEU A 71 0.24 21.85 17.46
C LEU A 71 0.53 22.05 15.97
N SER A 72 0.37 23.26 15.41
CA SER A 72 0.69 23.53 14.00
C SER A 72 2.20 23.42 13.77
N ASP A 73 3.00 24.01 14.66
CA ASP A 73 4.48 23.87 14.68
C ASP A 73 4.91 22.40 14.84
N LEU A 74 4.26 21.66 15.75
CA LEU A 74 4.54 20.24 15.93
C LEU A 74 4.14 19.42 14.70
N THR A 75 3.01 19.73 14.05
CA THR A 75 2.61 19.07 12.80
C THR A 75 3.51 19.46 11.62
N GLY A 76 4.07 20.66 11.62
CA GLY A 76 5.09 21.11 10.68
C GLY A 76 6.45 20.44 10.90
N LEU A 77 6.72 19.89 12.08
CA LEU A 77 7.98 19.21 12.39
C LEU A 77 7.87 17.68 12.37
N VAL A 78 6.75 17.14 12.85
CA VAL A 78 6.52 15.72 13.11
C VAL A 78 5.41 15.16 12.22
N GLY A 79 4.74 15.97 11.40
CA GLY A 79 3.59 15.49 10.66
C GLY A 79 2.33 15.37 11.51
N ARG A 80 1.19 15.11 10.86
CA ARG A 80 -0.13 15.04 11.48
C ARG A 80 -0.71 13.64 11.40
N LEU A 81 -1.40 13.27 12.47
CA LEU A 81 -2.14 12.03 12.55
C LEU A 81 -3.63 12.36 12.35
N ASN A 82 -4.26 11.83 11.31
CA ASN A 82 -5.66 12.08 11.01
C ASN A 82 -6.40 10.76 10.80
N VAL A 83 -7.66 10.73 11.23
CA VAL A 83 -8.60 9.66 10.86
C VAL A 83 -9.27 10.11 9.56
N ILE A 84 -9.04 9.36 8.48
CA ILE A 84 -9.65 9.64 7.17
C ILE A 84 -11.02 8.94 7.12
N ASP A 85 -11.78 9.16 6.05
CA ASP A 85 -13.03 8.46 5.69
C ASP A 85 -12.92 6.92 5.78
N ASP A 86 -11.71 6.37 5.83
CA ASP A 86 -11.49 4.94 6.02
C ASP A 86 -11.56 4.44 7.49
N GLY A 87 -11.82 5.35 8.43
CA GLY A 87 -11.86 5.08 9.87
C GLY A 87 -10.51 4.66 10.46
N GLN A 88 -9.44 4.68 9.66
CA GLN A 88 -8.09 4.33 10.07
C GLN A 88 -7.28 5.58 10.34
N LEU A 89 -6.31 5.42 11.22
CA LEU A 89 -5.42 6.48 11.67
C LEU A 89 -4.23 6.56 10.71
N HIS A 90 -4.17 7.61 9.89
CA HIS A 90 -3.09 7.86 8.93
C HIS A 90 -2.13 8.90 9.44
N TYR A 91 -0.84 8.60 9.33
CA TYR A 91 0.24 9.56 9.61
C TYR A 91 0.68 10.23 8.31
N PHE A 92 0.51 11.54 8.27
CA PHE A 92 0.96 12.41 7.20
C PHE A 92 2.23 13.11 7.65
N GLY A 93 3.33 12.96 6.90
CA GLY A 93 4.57 13.66 7.21
C GLY A 93 4.39 15.18 7.10
N SER A 94 5.29 15.94 7.72
CA SER A 94 5.21 17.41 7.72
C SER A 94 5.20 18.05 6.34
N GLN A 95 5.80 17.38 5.34
CA GLN A 95 5.83 17.82 3.94
C GLN A 95 4.56 17.45 3.15
N SER A 96 3.71 16.56 3.71
CA SER A 96 2.45 16.14 3.12
C SER A 96 1.25 16.94 3.65
N SER A 97 1.51 17.95 4.49
CA SER A 97 0.52 18.84 5.09
C SER A 97 0.01 19.90 4.10
N TYR A 98 -0.64 19.50 3.01
CA TYR A 98 -1.56 20.41 2.33
C TYR A 98 -2.92 20.35 3.03
N ASN A 99 -3.48 21.51 3.36
CA ASN A 99 -4.71 21.71 4.15
C ASN A 99 -5.82 20.69 3.87
N LEU A 100 -5.80 19.57 4.58
CA LEU A 100 -6.93 18.63 4.60
C LEU A 100 -8.01 19.31 5.44
N VAL A 101 -9.00 19.87 4.74
CA VAL A 101 -10.25 20.38 5.31
C VAL A 101 -10.75 19.34 6.29
N ARG A 102 -11.03 19.78 7.52
CA ARG A 102 -11.66 18.98 8.57
C ARG A 102 -13.10 18.73 8.14
N GLU A 103 -13.32 17.87 7.15
CA GLU A 103 -14.68 17.48 6.78
C GLU A 103 -15.30 16.75 7.98
N PRO A 104 -16.51 17.15 8.40
CA PRO A 104 -17.19 16.49 9.50
C PRO A 104 -17.40 15.03 9.13
N LEU A 105 -17.08 14.16 10.09
CA LEU A 105 -17.29 12.72 10.06
C LEU A 105 -18.71 12.40 9.57
N ARG A 106 -18.89 12.25 8.25
CA ARG A 106 -20.01 11.49 7.74
C ARG A 106 -19.64 10.05 8.03
N GLU A 107 -20.56 9.32 8.67
CA GLU A 107 -20.53 7.86 8.79
C GLU A 107 -20.71 7.23 7.39
N ALA A 108 -19.85 7.60 6.44
CA ALA A 108 -19.68 6.86 5.21
C ALA A 108 -18.83 5.64 5.54
N ASP A 109 -19.22 4.52 4.96
CA ASP A 109 -18.50 3.27 5.15
C ASP A 109 -17.18 3.36 4.37
N PRO A 110 -16.01 3.26 5.03
CA PRO A 110 -14.64 3.32 4.49
C PRO A 110 -14.42 2.66 3.14
N HIS A 111 -15.17 1.59 2.88
CA HIS A 111 -14.97 0.70 1.75
C HIS A 111 -15.93 0.98 0.59
N LYS A 112 -17.00 1.77 0.79
CA LYS A 112 -17.98 2.10 -0.26
C LYS A 112 -17.38 2.80 -1.49
N PRO A 113 -16.50 3.82 -1.37
CA PRO A 113 -15.94 4.46 -2.55
C PRO A 113 -15.08 3.47 -3.36
N SER A 114 -14.21 2.69 -2.70
CA SER A 114 -13.37 1.70 -3.38
C SER A 114 -14.18 0.59 -4.06
N LEU A 115 -15.20 0.03 -3.40
CA LEU A 115 -16.04 -1.01 -3.99
C LEU A 115 -16.85 -0.51 -5.20
N LYS A 116 -17.30 0.75 -5.18
CA LYS A 116 -17.99 1.37 -6.31
C LYS A 116 -17.06 1.50 -7.51
N VAL A 117 -15.85 1.98 -7.29
CA VAL A 117 -14.81 2.16 -8.31
C VAL A 117 -14.36 0.80 -8.88
N GLN A 118 -14.17 -0.21 -8.04
CA GLN A 118 -13.87 -1.59 -8.47
C GLN A 118 -14.97 -2.15 -9.40
N ARG A 119 -16.25 -1.96 -9.03
CA ARG A 119 -17.39 -2.39 -9.87
C ARG A 119 -17.41 -1.67 -11.21
N GLN A 120 -17.11 -0.38 -11.24
CA GLN A 120 -17.01 0.40 -12.48
C GLN A 120 -15.87 -0.11 -13.36
N GLY A 121 -14.70 -0.39 -12.78
CA GLY A 121 -13.58 -0.98 -13.50
C GLY A 121 -13.91 -2.34 -14.12
N LEU A 122 -14.59 -3.22 -13.36
CA LEU A 122 -15.04 -4.52 -13.88
C LEU A 122 -16.06 -4.37 -15.02
N ALA A 123 -17.01 -3.43 -14.88
CA ALA A 123 -17.98 -3.14 -15.92
C ALA A 123 -17.30 -2.61 -17.20
N ALA A 124 -16.30 -1.72 -17.06
CA ALA A 124 -15.53 -1.20 -18.17
C ALA A 124 -14.71 -2.30 -18.86
N ALA A 125 -14.05 -3.18 -18.10
CA ALA A 125 -13.31 -4.32 -18.64
C ALA A 125 -14.24 -5.28 -19.43
N ALA A 126 -15.46 -5.51 -18.91
CA ALA A 126 -16.48 -6.31 -19.61
C ALA A 126 -16.93 -5.64 -20.92
N GLN A 127 -17.21 -4.33 -20.91
CA GLN A 127 -17.61 -3.58 -22.11
C GLN A 127 -16.52 -3.58 -23.20
N LEU A 128 -15.24 -3.55 -22.81
CA LEU A 128 -14.10 -3.59 -23.72
C LEU A 128 -13.76 -5.01 -24.20
N GLY A 129 -14.44 -6.05 -23.71
CA GLY A 129 -14.11 -7.44 -24.02
C GLY A 129 -12.74 -7.88 -23.47
N LYS A 130 -12.25 -7.20 -22.43
CA LYS A 130 -10.95 -7.44 -21.78
C LYS A 130 -11.10 -8.09 -20.40
N LEU A 131 -12.33 -8.40 -19.99
CA LEU A 131 -12.60 -9.16 -18.78
C LEU A 131 -12.14 -10.61 -18.97
N VAL A 132 -11.14 -11.02 -18.18
CA VAL A 132 -10.64 -12.40 -18.20
C VAL A 132 -11.23 -13.18 -17.04
N THR A 133 -11.92 -14.28 -17.33
CA THR A 133 -12.37 -15.26 -16.34
C THR A 133 -11.47 -16.49 -16.38
N VAL A 134 -11.20 -17.07 -15.22
CA VAL A 134 -10.22 -18.14 -15.04
C VAL A 134 -10.89 -19.29 -14.30
N SER A 135 -10.67 -20.53 -14.74
CA SER A 135 -11.15 -21.71 -14.01
C SER A 135 -10.45 -21.84 -12.66
N ASP A 136 -11.13 -22.42 -11.66
CA ASP A 136 -10.58 -22.56 -10.31
C ASP A 136 -9.24 -23.33 -10.32
N GLU A 137 -9.12 -24.38 -11.14
CA GLU A 137 -7.87 -25.13 -11.32
C GLU A 137 -6.71 -24.24 -11.81
N LEU A 138 -6.98 -23.36 -12.78
CA LEU A 138 -5.96 -22.48 -13.34
C LEU A 138 -5.61 -21.35 -12.37
N GLN A 139 -6.58 -20.86 -11.60
CA GLN A 139 -6.33 -19.90 -10.53
C GLN A 139 -5.37 -20.47 -9.47
N ASP A 140 -5.64 -21.70 -9.00
CA ASP A 140 -4.79 -22.37 -8.02
C ASP A 140 -3.37 -22.62 -8.53
N HIS A 141 -3.24 -23.06 -9.79
CA HIS A 141 -1.95 -23.23 -10.46
C HIS A 141 -1.15 -21.92 -10.53
N LEU A 142 -1.78 -20.83 -10.94
CA LEU A 142 -1.14 -19.51 -11.02
C LEU A 142 -0.75 -18.97 -9.62
N LEU A 143 -1.61 -19.16 -8.63
CA LEU A 143 -1.30 -18.79 -7.25
C LEU A 143 -0.12 -19.59 -6.71
N GLU A 144 -0.06 -20.90 -6.96
CA GLU A 144 1.09 -21.72 -6.55
C GLU A 144 2.39 -21.21 -7.17
N LEU A 145 2.37 -20.93 -8.48
CA LEU A 145 3.53 -20.38 -9.19
C LEU A 145 3.97 -19.03 -8.61
N TYR A 146 3.02 -18.14 -8.31
CA TYR A 146 3.34 -16.85 -7.67
C TYR A 146 4.05 -17.04 -6.32
N TRP A 147 3.51 -17.89 -5.45
CA TRP A 147 4.10 -18.13 -4.12
C TRP A 147 5.46 -18.83 -4.20
N ARG A 148 5.64 -19.68 -5.21
CA ARG A 148 6.89 -20.42 -5.42
C ARG A 148 8.00 -19.54 -5.98
N TRP A 149 7.68 -18.72 -6.99
CA TRP A 149 8.67 -18.07 -7.83
C TRP A 149 8.76 -16.56 -7.64
N GLN A 150 7.68 -15.85 -7.35
CA GLN A 150 7.71 -14.38 -7.25
C GLN A 150 7.86 -13.89 -5.81
N ASN A 151 7.07 -14.44 -4.89
CA ASN A 151 7.02 -13.99 -3.50
C ASN A 151 8.37 -14.05 -2.74
N PRO A 152 9.26 -15.04 -2.96
CA PRO A 152 10.58 -15.07 -2.31
C PRO A 152 11.51 -13.93 -2.73
N TRP A 153 11.32 -13.38 -3.94
CA TRP A 153 12.16 -12.31 -4.49
C TRP A 153 11.59 -10.92 -4.19
N ASN A 154 10.26 -10.79 -4.19
CA ASN A 154 9.55 -9.55 -3.89
C ASN A 154 8.41 -9.83 -2.92
N TYR A 155 8.65 -9.59 -1.63
CA TYR A 155 7.66 -9.75 -0.58
C TYR A 155 6.70 -8.55 -0.53
N VAL A 156 5.82 -8.47 -1.51
CA VAL A 156 4.80 -7.40 -1.64
C VAL A 156 3.49 -7.81 -0.94
N ILE A 157 3.17 -9.11 -0.95
CA ILE A 157 1.89 -9.63 -0.48
C ILE A 157 2.10 -10.60 0.68
N HIS A 158 1.41 -10.36 1.79
CA HIS A 158 1.40 -11.28 2.92
C HIS A 158 0.52 -12.50 2.62
N LYS A 159 1.16 -13.65 2.33
CA LYS A 159 0.49 -14.88 1.87
C LYS A 159 -0.72 -15.28 2.69
N SER A 160 -0.61 -15.33 4.03
CA SER A 160 -1.72 -15.80 4.86
C SER A 160 -2.84 -14.78 5.01
N ALA A 161 -2.58 -13.48 4.82
CA ALA A 161 -3.65 -12.46 4.80
C ALA A 161 -4.40 -12.55 3.46
N PHE A 162 -3.66 -12.57 2.35
CA PHE A 162 -4.25 -12.74 1.02
C PHE A 162 -5.12 -14.00 0.93
N LEU A 163 -4.62 -15.15 1.37
CA LEU A 163 -5.35 -16.41 1.29
C LEU A 163 -6.61 -16.45 2.16
N LYS A 164 -6.67 -15.70 3.27
CA LYS A 164 -7.88 -15.55 4.08
C LYS A 164 -8.94 -14.74 3.32
N SER A 165 -8.55 -13.58 2.77
CA SER A 165 -9.44 -12.77 1.93
C SER A 165 -9.89 -13.51 0.67
N PHE A 166 -9.00 -14.28 0.03
CA PHE A 166 -9.33 -15.07 -1.15
C PHE A 166 -10.38 -16.17 -0.86
N ARG A 167 -10.32 -16.80 0.32
CA ARG A 167 -11.33 -17.78 0.75
C ARG A 167 -12.61 -17.17 1.31
N GLY A 168 -12.70 -15.84 1.41
CA GLY A 168 -13.84 -15.16 2.02
C GLY A 168 -13.94 -15.34 3.53
N GLU A 169 -12.81 -15.58 4.20
CA GLU A 169 -12.74 -15.74 5.67
C GLU A 169 -12.70 -14.38 6.41
N ASP A 170 -12.53 -13.28 5.68
CA ASP A 170 -12.51 -11.90 6.20
C ASP A 170 -13.29 -10.94 5.28
N ASP A 171 -13.18 -9.64 5.55
CA ASP A 171 -13.88 -8.57 4.81
C ASP A 171 -13.41 -8.39 3.34
N GLY A 172 -12.52 -9.25 2.84
CA GLY A 172 -11.99 -9.19 1.47
C GLY A 172 -10.94 -8.10 1.27
N LYS A 173 -10.51 -7.42 2.34
CA LYS A 173 -9.65 -6.23 2.27
C LYS A 173 -8.31 -6.45 1.57
N TYR A 174 -7.78 -7.68 1.62
CA TYR A 174 -6.47 -8.01 1.04
C TYR A 174 -6.55 -8.79 -0.27
N CYS A 175 -7.75 -8.93 -0.85
CA CYS A 175 -7.97 -9.59 -2.13
C CYS A 175 -8.93 -8.75 -2.98
N SER A 176 -8.38 -7.95 -3.89
CA SER A 176 -9.16 -7.24 -4.91
C SER A 176 -9.06 -7.93 -6.28
N PRO A 177 -10.05 -7.72 -7.17
CA PRO A 177 -9.97 -8.23 -8.54
C PRO A 177 -8.72 -7.73 -9.28
N LEU A 178 -8.32 -6.49 -9.04
CA LEU A 178 -7.10 -5.89 -9.60
C LEU A 178 -5.84 -6.63 -9.14
N LEU A 179 -5.75 -6.92 -7.84
CA LEU A 179 -4.61 -7.65 -7.27
C LEU A 179 -4.53 -9.05 -7.82
N LEU A 180 -5.67 -9.73 -7.93
CA LEU A 180 -5.73 -11.07 -8.48
C LEU A 180 -5.26 -11.10 -9.95
N CYS A 181 -5.76 -10.16 -10.78
CA CYS A 181 -5.31 -10.03 -12.17
C CYS A 181 -3.81 -9.73 -12.27
N SER A 182 -3.29 -8.87 -11.40
CA SER A 182 -1.87 -8.52 -11.37
C SER A 182 -0.98 -9.71 -10.99
N ILE A 183 -1.41 -10.50 -10.00
CA ILE A 183 -0.74 -11.76 -9.61
C ILE A 183 -0.75 -12.74 -10.78
N PHE A 184 -1.88 -12.92 -11.46
CA PHE A 184 -1.98 -13.82 -12.62
C PHE A 184 -1.12 -13.36 -13.79
N ALA A 185 -1.06 -12.05 -14.05
CA ALA A 185 -0.22 -11.49 -15.10
C ALA A 185 1.27 -11.79 -14.89
N ILE A 186 1.78 -11.66 -13.66
CA ILE A 186 3.20 -11.98 -13.39
C ILE A 186 3.43 -13.49 -13.31
N ALA A 187 2.48 -14.25 -12.73
CA ALA A 187 2.61 -15.70 -12.55
C ALA A 187 2.54 -16.47 -13.87
N ALA A 188 1.77 -15.99 -14.85
CA ALA A 188 1.61 -16.63 -16.15
C ALA A 188 2.93 -16.86 -16.88
N ARG A 189 3.94 -16.01 -16.64
CA ARG A 189 5.30 -16.14 -17.21
C ARG A 189 6.05 -17.39 -16.75
N TYR A 190 5.67 -17.95 -15.60
CA TYR A 190 6.27 -19.16 -15.04
C TYR A 190 5.50 -20.43 -15.43
N SER A 191 4.43 -20.30 -16.23
CA SER A 191 3.59 -21.41 -16.64
C SER A 191 3.84 -21.77 -18.11
N ASP A 192 3.90 -23.06 -18.39
CA ASP A 192 4.05 -23.58 -19.77
C ASP A 192 2.72 -23.74 -20.51
N ARG A 193 1.59 -23.45 -19.85
CA ARG A 193 0.26 -23.66 -20.43
C ARG A 193 -0.01 -22.69 -21.57
N LEU A 194 -0.46 -23.23 -22.72
CA LEU A 194 -0.75 -22.44 -23.92
C LEU A 194 -1.98 -21.52 -23.75
N GLU A 195 -2.93 -21.90 -22.88
CA GLU A 195 -4.14 -21.12 -22.60
C GLU A 195 -3.86 -19.73 -21.98
N LEU A 196 -2.66 -19.54 -21.43
CA LEU A 196 -2.23 -18.27 -20.83
C LEU A 196 -1.55 -17.34 -21.84
N ARG A 197 -1.23 -17.83 -23.03
CA ARG A 197 -0.52 -17.08 -24.08
C ARG A 197 -1.53 -16.43 -25.01
N SER A 198 -1.39 -15.13 -25.24
CA SER A 198 -2.18 -14.45 -26.28
C SER A 198 -1.79 -14.91 -27.69
N VAL A 199 -0.51 -15.23 -27.88
CA VAL A 199 0.02 -15.82 -29.12
C VAL A 199 0.64 -17.17 -28.77
N VAL A 200 0.08 -18.25 -29.31
CA VAL A 200 0.43 -19.65 -28.95
C VAL A 200 1.95 -19.91 -29.08
N ASP A 201 2.56 -19.37 -30.14
CA ASP A 201 3.97 -19.58 -30.47
C ASP A 201 4.94 -18.67 -29.72
N ASP A 202 4.44 -17.65 -29.01
CA ASP A 202 5.27 -16.69 -28.28
C ASP A 202 5.07 -16.81 -26.75
N PRO A 203 6.00 -17.44 -26.02
CA PRO A 203 5.91 -17.56 -24.56
C PRO A 203 6.01 -16.22 -23.83
N SER A 204 6.53 -15.16 -24.47
CA SER A 204 6.60 -13.83 -23.85
C SER A 204 5.23 -13.18 -23.68
N THR A 205 4.23 -13.60 -24.48
CA THR A 205 2.85 -13.09 -24.41
C THR A 205 2.02 -13.70 -23.29
N ALA A 206 2.61 -14.58 -22.48
CA ALA A 206 1.93 -15.23 -21.36
C ALA A 206 1.44 -14.18 -20.34
N GLY A 207 0.13 -14.13 -20.12
CA GLY A 207 -0.51 -13.21 -19.17
C GLY A 207 -0.74 -11.79 -19.68
N ASP A 208 -0.57 -11.53 -20.98
CA ASP A 208 -0.89 -10.21 -21.56
C ASP A 208 -2.36 -9.84 -21.35
N ALA A 209 -3.27 -10.81 -21.52
CA ALA A 209 -4.69 -10.61 -21.27
C ALA A 209 -4.98 -10.18 -19.82
N PHE A 210 -4.31 -10.79 -18.84
CA PHE A 210 -4.43 -10.38 -17.43
C PHE A 210 -3.83 -9.00 -17.18
N SER A 211 -2.71 -8.68 -17.83
CA SER A 211 -2.09 -7.36 -17.74
C SER A 211 -2.98 -6.26 -18.34
N GLU A 212 -3.62 -6.50 -19.48
CA GLU A 212 -4.58 -5.56 -20.07
C GLU A 212 -5.81 -5.37 -19.16
N HIS A 213 -6.34 -6.46 -18.60
CA HIS A 213 -7.43 -6.39 -17.64
C HIS A 213 -7.04 -5.59 -16.39
N ALA A 214 -5.87 -5.87 -15.81
CA ALA A 214 -5.37 -5.17 -14.64
C ALA A 214 -5.15 -3.67 -14.91
N LYS A 215 -4.66 -3.27 -16.09
CA LYS A 215 -4.49 -1.86 -16.47
C LYS A 215 -5.82 -1.10 -16.46
N ILE A 216 -6.88 -1.71 -16.98
CA ILE A 216 -8.21 -1.10 -16.96
C ILE A 216 -8.66 -0.91 -15.52
N LEU A 217 -8.58 -1.96 -14.69
CA LEU A 217 -8.97 -1.88 -13.29
C LEU A 217 -8.17 -0.82 -12.51
N LEU A 218 -6.86 -0.73 -12.76
CA LEU A 218 -5.97 0.23 -12.10
C LEU A 218 -6.34 1.68 -12.41
N LEU A 219 -6.78 1.98 -13.65
CA LEU A 219 -7.21 3.32 -14.06
C LEU A 219 -8.46 3.78 -13.29
N TYR A 220 -9.38 2.86 -13.00
CA TYR A 220 -10.53 3.21 -12.15
C TYR A 220 -10.09 3.31 -10.70
N GLU A 221 -9.42 2.27 -10.17
CA GLU A 221 -9.01 2.23 -8.76
C GLU A 221 -8.04 3.35 -8.34
N SER A 222 -7.38 4.04 -9.28
CA SER A 222 -6.58 5.23 -8.96
C SER A 222 -7.39 6.40 -8.36
N GLU A 223 -8.71 6.44 -8.56
CA GLU A 223 -9.58 7.45 -7.94
C GLU A 223 -9.82 7.19 -6.44
N ALA A 224 -9.68 5.93 -6.00
CA ALA A 224 -9.87 5.51 -4.62
C ALA A 224 -8.88 4.39 -4.25
N PRO A 225 -7.58 4.72 -4.14
CA PRO A 225 -6.52 3.73 -4.00
C PRO A 225 -6.60 3.01 -2.65
N THR A 226 -6.44 1.70 -2.69
CA THR A 226 -6.33 0.85 -1.49
C THR A 226 -4.95 0.22 -1.39
N ILE A 227 -4.67 -0.49 -0.29
CA ILE A 227 -3.44 -1.28 -0.16
C ILE A 227 -3.27 -2.27 -1.33
N THR A 228 -4.38 -2.87 -1.78
CA THR A 228 -4.34 -3.82 -2.90
C THR A 228 -4.02 -3.12 -4.22
N THR A 229 -4.46 -1.87 -4.40
CA THR A 229 -4.15 -1.04 -5.58
C THR A 229 -2.64 -0.75 -5.65
N VAL A 230 -2.01 -0.38 -4.54
CA VAL A 230 -0.55 -0.16 -4.47
C VAL A 230 0.22 -1.46 -4.73
N GLN A 231 -0.17 -2.57 -4.08
CA GLN A 231 0.45 -3.87 -4.31
C GLN A 231 0.35 -4.30 -5.78
N SER A 232 -0.79 -4.03 -6.41
CA SER A 232 -1.05 -4.32 -7.83
C SER A 232 -0.17 -3.47 -8.74
N ALA A 233 -0.08 -2.16 -8.49
CA ALA A 233 0.78 -1.25 -9.23
C ALA A 233 2.25 -1.72 -9.18
N CYS A 234 2.75 -2.13 -8.00
CA CYS A 234 4.09 -2.69 -7.87
C CYS A 234 4.29 -3.96 -8.72
N LEU A 235 3.35 -4.91 -8.68
CA LEU A 235 3.43 -6.14 -9.48
C LEU A 235 3.36 -5.86 -10.99
N MET A 236 2.51 -4.92 -11.40
CA MET A 236 2.37 -4.50 -12.80
C MET A 236 3.63 -3.79 -13.30
N ALA A 237 4.26 -2.95 -12.47
CA ALA A 237 5.53 -2.33 -12.79
C ALA A 237 6.63 -3.39 -13.02
N LEU A 238 6.75 -4.36 -12.12
CA LEU A 238 7.69 -5.48 -12.28
C LEU A 238 7.44 -6.26 -13.57
N ARG A 239 6.16 -6.50 -13.92
CA ARG A 239 5.79 -7.15 -15.18
C ARG A 239 6.24 -6.34 -16.39
N ILE A 240 5.96 -5.04 -16.43
CA ILE A 240 6.31 -4.14 -17.54
C ILE A 240 7.82 -4.03 -17.72
N MET A 241 8.57 -3.92 -16.61
CA MET A 241 10.04 -3.91 -16.64
C MET A 241 10.59 -5.21 -17.23
N SER A 242 9.97 -6.34 -16.89
CA SER A 242 10.37 -7.66 -17.37
C SER A 242 10.02 -7.91 -18.84
N ASP A 243 9.23 -7.04 -19.48
CA ASP A 243 8.92 -7.05 -20.92
C ASP A 243 9.83 -6.09 -21.72
N GLY A 244 10.89 -5.54 -21.10
CA GLY A 244 11.86 -4.64 -21.73
C GLY A 244 11.36 -3.20 -21.93
N LYS A 245 10.19 -2.86 -21.37
CA LYS A 245 9.60 -1.51 -21.44
C LYS A 245 9.98 -0.70 -20.20
N GLU A 246 11.29 -0.59 -19.95
CA GLU A 246 11.84 -0.02 -18.71
C GLU A 246 11.30 1.39 -18.41
N ALA A 247 11.19 2.27 -19.42
CA ALA A 247 10.67 3.63 -19.25
C ALA A 247 9.22 3.68 -18.73
N LEU A 248 8.36 2.75 -19.16
CA LEU A 248 6.98 2.65 -18.65
C LEU A 248 6.95 2.05 -17.23
N GLY A 249 7.84 1.12 -16.92
CA GLY A 249 7.99 0.56 -15.58
C GLY A 249 8.37 1.62 -14.54
N TRP A 250 9.25 2.55 -14.91
CA TRP A 250 9.61 3.69 -14.07
C TRP A 250 8.44 4.64 -13.82
N LEU A 251 7.60 4.90 -14.82
CA LEU A 251 6.40 5.73 -14.65
C LEU A 251 5.42 5.09 -13.64
N TYR A 252 5.12 3.81 -13.80
CA TYR A 252 4.26 3.07 -12.85
C TYR A 252 4.88 2.92 -11.45
N SER A 253 6.21 2.99 -11.32
CA SER A 253 6.85 2.97 -10.00
C SER A 253 6.84 4.36 -9.35
N GLY A 254 6.98 5.42 -10.16
CA GLY A 254 7.05 6.80 -9.71
C GLY A 254 5.70 7.40 -9.32
N GLU A 255 4.59 6.98 -9.92
CA GLU A 255 3.25 7.45 -9.52
C GLU A 255 2.77 6.89 -8.17
N PHE A 256 3.42 5.84 -7.65
CA PHE A 256 2.99 5.12 -6.45
C PHE A 256 4.07 5.06 -5.34
N CYS A 257 5.17 5.81 -5.47
CA CYS A 257 6.17 6.05 -4.42
C CYS A 257 6.01 7.47 -3.85
#